data_AF-A0A101XC33-F1
#
_entry.id   AF-A0A101XC33-F1
#
_cell.length_a   1.000
_cell.length_b   1.000
_cell.length_c   1.000
_cell.angle_alpha   90.00
_cell.angle_beta   90.00
_cell.angle_gamma   90.00
#
_symmetry.space_group_name_H-M   'P 1'
#
loop_
_entity.id
_entity.type
_entity.pdbx_description
1 polymer ?
#
loop_
_entity_poly.entity_id
_entity_poly.type
_entity_poly.pdbx_seq_one_letter_code
_entity_poly.pdbx_strand_id
1 'polypeptide(L)'
;MMVEIKTFKSINDLIKFLKNELSNEYRFMYMLKQNWQEVFGIENNNVSLASEISERIKFLSDGSETFSLSIVYKAGTNTRSDFVNDVAGYVQRKSAIIKAVIDRLESFDDDTKNKPVTVLLIDSVPMMMIIQS
;
A
#
# COMPACT_ATOMS: atom_id res chain seq x y z
N MET A 1 -4.52 -4.30 5.88
CA MET A 1 -3.72 -3.62 6.90
C MET A 1 -2.81 -4.63 7.56
N MET A 2 -1.52 -4.50 7.33
CA MET A 2 -0.44 -5.32 7.87
C MET A 2 0.37 -4.47 8.85
N VAL A 3 0.62 -4.99 10.05
CA VAL A 3 1.45 -4.33 11.07
C VAL A 3 2.70 -5.16 11.26
N GLU A 4 3.86 -4.55 11.13
CA GLU A 4 5.15 -5.24 11.22
C GLU A 4 6.12 -4.45 12.10
N ILE A 5 6.98 -5.17 12.81
CA ILE A 5 8.16 -4.59 13.45
C ILE A 5 9.39 -5.14 12.72
N LYS A 6 10.20 -4.26 12.16
CA LYS A 6 11.42 -4.62 11.42
C LYS A 6 12.63 -3.91 12.00
N THR A 7 13.74 -4.63 12.12
CA THR A 7 15.03 -4.07 12.53
C THR A 7 15.96 -4.03 11.33
N PHE A 8 16.57 -2.87 11.11
CA PHE A 8 17.53 -2.62 10.05
C PHE A 8 18.91 -2.39 10.68
N LYS A 9 19.95 -2.87 9.99
CA LYS A 9 21.34 -2.71 10.44
C LYS A 9 21.78 -1.24 10.43
N SER A 10 21.15 -0.43 9.60
CA SER A 10 21.38 1.00 9.50
C SER A 10 20.11 1.73 9.05
N ILE A 11 20.00 3.03 9.34
CA ILE A 11 18.97 3.89 8.73
C ILE A 11 19.14 3.92 7.20
N ASN A 12 20.37 3.83 6.68
CA ASN A 12 20.61 3.68 5.24
C ASN A 12 19.90 2.46 4.64
N ASP A 13 19.86 1.33 5.36
CA ASP A 13 19.14 0.14 4.89
C ASP A 13 17.62 0.31 4.98
N LEU A 14 17.12 1.04 5.99
CA LEU A 14 15.72 1.46 6.05
C LEU A 14 15.36 2.36 4.85
N ILE A 15 16.19 3.35 4.52
CA ILE A 15 15.96 4.24 3.36
C ILE A 15 15.88 3.41 2.07
N LYS A 16 16.79 2.45 1.87
CA LYS A 16 16.76 1.54 0.72
C LYS A 16 15.47 0.72 0.67
N PHE A 17 15.04 0.17 1.80
CA PHE A 17 13.78 -0.55 1.92
C PHE A 17 12.59 0.34 1.52
N LEU A 18 12.48 1.54 2.09
CA LEU A 18 11.38 2.47 1.80
C LEU A 18 11.38 2.93 0.35
N LYS A 19 12.54 3.13 -0.28
CA LYS A 19 12.65 3.43 -1.72
C LYS A 19 12.14 2.28 -2.58
N ASN A 20 12.42 1.04 -2.19
CA ASN A 20 11.90 -0.13 -2.88
C ASN A 20 10.37 -0.22 -2.76
N GLU A 21 9.82 -0.02 -1.56
CA GLU A 21 8.38 0.03 -1.33
C GLU A 21 7.72 1.13 -2.16
N LEU A 22 8.28 2.35 -2.16
CA LEU A 22 7.78 3.46 -2.96
C LEU A 22 7.78 3.15 -4.48
N SER A 23 8.83 2.49 -4.96
CA SER A 23 8.91 2.02 -6.35
C SER A 23 7.82 1.00 -6.68
N ASN A 24 7.55 0.07 -5.76
CA ASN A 24 6.48 -0.92 -5.92
C ASN A 24 5.10 -0.24 -5.97
N GLU A 25 4.85 0.75 -5.12
CA GLU A 25 3.61 1.53 -5.15
C GLU A 25 3.43 2.29 -6.47
N TYR A 26 4.49 2.90 -7.00
CA TYR A 26 4.43 3.54 -8.31
C TYR A 26 4.18 2.57 -9.46
N ARG A 27 4.77 1.37 -9.41
CA ARG A 27 4.48 0.31 -10.39
C ARG A 27 3.04 -0.16 -10.29
N PHE A 28 2.53 -0.35 -9.08
CA PHE A 28 1.14 -0.71 -8.85
C PHE A 28 0.19 0.37 -9.40
N MET A 29 0.45 1.65 -9.12
CA MET A 29 -0.32 2.76 -9.69
C MET A 29 -0.26 2.80 -11.21
N TYR A 30 0.89 2.52 -11.80
CA TYR A 30 1.04 2.45 -13.26
C TYR A 30 0.20 1.30 -13.85
N MET A 31 0.28 0.11 -13.26
CA MET A 31 -0.55 -1.04 -13.67
C MET A 31 -2.05 -0.77 -13.50
N LEU A 32 -2.45 -0.17 -12.36
CA LEU A 32 -3.82 0.27 -12.14
C LEU A 32 -4.26 1.21 -13.26
N LYS A 33 -3.44 2.21 -13.62
CA LYS A 33 -3.75 3.17 -14.70
C LYS A 33 -3.85 2.51 -16.07
N GLN A 34 -2.98 1.56 -16.40
CA GLN A 34 -3.02 0.83 -17.68
C GLN A 34 -4.28 -0.05 -17.80
N ASN A 35 -4.51 -0.91 -16.80
CA ASN A 35 -5.69 -1.76 -16.76
C ASN A 35 -6.98 -0.93 -16.72
N TRP A 36 -6.92 0.28 -16.17
CA TRP A 36 -8.04 1.22 -16.15
C TRP A 36 -8.37 1.80 -17.52
N GLN A 37 -7.37 2.20 -18.30
CA GLN A 37 -7.58 2.65 -19.68
C GLN A 37 -8.20 1.56 -20.55
N GLU A 38 -7.85 0.30 -20.31
CA GLU A 38 -8.45 -0.85 -20.99
C GLU A 38 -9.90 -1.10 -20.53
N VAL A 39 -10.19 -0.98 -19.23
CA VAL A 39 -11.54 -1.20 -18.68
C VAL A 39 -12.54 -0.11 -19.12
N PHE A 40 -12.12 1.16 -19.20
CA PHE A 40 -12.99 2.27 -19.64
C PHE A 40 -12.92 2.54 -21.14
N GLY A 41 -11.84 2.16 -21.83
CA GLY A 41 -11.77 2.20 -23.29
C GLY A 41 -12.76 1.26 -23.99
N ILE A 42 -13.30 0.28 -23.26
CA ILE A 42 -14.34 -0.65 -23.69
C ILE A 42 -15.76 -0.09 -23.41
N GLU A 43 -15.92 1.04 -22.71
CA GLU A 43 -17.24 1.65 -22.45
C GLU A 43 -17.93 2.22 -23.70
N ASN A 44 -17.32 2.12 -24.89
CA ASN A 44 -18.02 2.38 -26.15
C ASN A 44 -18.77 1.17 -26.72
N ASN A 45 -18.72 -0.02 -26.13
CA ASN A 45 -19.55 -1.15 -26.58
C ASN A 45 -19.87 -2.15 -25.46
N ASN A 46 -21.09 -2.06 -24.92
CA ASN A 46 -21.87 -3.19 -24.39
C ASN A 46 -21.20 -4.16 -23.41
N VAL A 47 -20.67 -3.68 -22.27
CA VAL A 47 -20.46 -4.57 -21.12
C VAL A 47 -21.62 -4.41 -20.14
N SER A 48 -22.53 -5.37 -20.26
CA SER A 48 -23.71 -5.56 -19.44
C SER A 48 -23.42 -5.45 -17.94
N LEU A 49 -24.39 -4.86 -17.25
CA LEU A 49 -24.53 -4.68 -15.81
C LEU A 49 -24.13 -5.91 -14.96
N ALA A 50 -23.49 -5.59 -13.83
CA ALA A 50 -23.39 -6.37 -12.60
C ALA A 50 -22.65 -7.73 -12.65
N SER A 51 -21.34 -7.70 -12.40
CA SER A 51 -20.74 -8.73 -11.55
C SER A 51 -20.53 -8.13 -10.16
N GLU A 52 -21.18 -8.73 -9.17
CA GLU A 52 -20.88 -8.51 -7.75
C GLU A 52 -19.37 -8.53 -7.54
N ILE A 53 -18.78 -7.38 -7.20
CA ILE A 53 -17.43 -7.36 -6.67
C ILE A 53 -17.59 -7.75 -5.20
N SER A 54 -17.09 -8.93 -4.85
CA SER A 54 -17.02 -9.37 -3.45
C SER A 54 -15.57 -9.42 -3.03
N GLU A 55 -15.24 -8.68 -1.97
CA GLU A 55 -13.92 -8.74 -1.36
C GLU A 55 -14.00 -9.68 -0.16
N ARG A 56 -13.18 -10.73 -0.17
CA ARG A 56 -13.18 -11.77 0.86
C ARG A 56 -11.99 -11.56 1.78
N ILE A 57 -12.24 -11.04 2.98
CA ILE A 57 -11.21 -10.88 4.00
C ILE A 57 -11.16 -12.18 4.81
N LYS A 58 -10.02 -12.86 4.76
CA LYS A 58 -9.76 -14.09 5.51
C LYS A 58 -9.00 -13.76 6.79
N PHE A 59 -9.57 -14.11 7.93
CA PHE A 59 -8.89 -14.06 9.22
C PHE A 59 -8.38 -15.48 9.55
N LEU A 60 -7.06 -15.63 9.57
CA LEU A 60 -6.39 -16.89 9.91
C LEU A 60 -5.90 -16.83 11.35
N SER A 61 -6.36 -17.76 12.20
CA SER A 61 -5.72 -18.07 13.48
C SER A 61 -5.09 -19.45 13.36
N ASP A 62 -3.80 -19.55 13.64
CA ASP A 62 -3.05 -20.83 13.74
C ASP A 62 -3.17 -21.74 12.51
N GLY A 63 -3.22 -21.14 11.30
CA GLY A 63 -3.27 -21.88 10.04
C GLY A 63 -4.64 -22.45 9.68
N SER A 64 -5.69 -22.14 10.45
CA SER A 64 -7.07 -22.53 10.16
C SER A 64 -7.98 -21.31 9.96
N GLU A 65 -8.82 -21.35 8.93
CA GLU A 65 -9.75 -20.27 8.56
C GLU A 65 -10.88 -20.21 9.61
N THR A 66 -10.78 -19.25 10.53
CA THR A 66 -11.72 -19.12 11.66
C THR A 66 -12.97 -18.32 11.27
N PHE A 67 -12.84 -17.38 10.32
CA PHE A 67 -13.95 -16.55 9.86
C PHE A 67 -13.66 -15.96 8.47
N SER A 68 -14.64 -15.97 7.57
CA SER A 68 -14.56 -15.27 6.29
C SER A 68 -15.66 -14.22 6.20
N LEU A 69 -15.27 -12.94 6.18
CA LEU A 69 -16.19 -11.84 5.92
C LEU A 69 -16.22 -11.58 4.40
N SER A 70 -17.41 -11.63 3.81
CA SER A 70 -17.64 -11.24 2.42
C SER A 70 -18.30 -9.87 2.40
N ILE A 71 -17.61 -8.86 1.89
CA ILE A 71 -18.20 -7.54 1.63
C ILE A 71 -18.79 -7.59 0.21
N VAL A 72 -20.11 -7.46 0.12
CA VAL A 72 -20.85 -7.48 -1.14
C VAL A 72 -21.19 -6.05 -1.53
N TYR A 73 -20.56 -5.54 -2.59
CA TYR A 73 -20.87 -4.20 -3.10
C TYR A 73 -22.09 -4.28 -4.03
N LYS A 74 -23.19 -3.62 -3.65
CA LYS A 74 -24.41 -3.53 -4.47
C LYS A 74 -24.14 -2.62 -5.66
N ALA A 75 -24.30 -3.12 -6.88
CA ALA A 75 -23.96 -2.41 -8.11
C ALA A 75 -24.83 -1.14 -8.31
N GLY A 76 -24.35 0.01 -7.85
CA GLY A 76 -24.69 1.33 -8.41
C GLY A 76 -23.76 1.67 -9.57
N THR A 77 -24.19 2.55 -10.48
CA THR A 77 -23.43 2.94 -11.69
C THR A 77 -22.02 3.49 -11.42
N ASN A 78 -21.73 3.93 -10.19
CA ASN A 78 -20.44 4.52 -9.81
C ASN A 78 -19.59 3.64 -8.87
N THR A 79 -20.11 2.53 -8.35
CA THR A 79 -19.46 1.73 -7.27
C THR A 79 -18.06 1.25 -7.63
N ARG A 80 -17.84 0.89 -8.91
CA ARG A 80 -16.52 0.46 -9.41
C ARG A 80 -15.54 1.62 -9.56
N SER A 81 -16.05 2.80 -9.95
CA SER A 81 -15.26 4.03 -10.03
C SER A 81 -14.84 4.51 -8.66
N ASP A 82 -15.77 4.54 -7.72
CA ASP A 82 -15.53 4.99 -6.34
C ASP A 82 -14.50 4.08 -5.64
N PHE A 83 -14.66 2.75 -5.74
CA PHE A 83 -13.69 1.80 -5.18
C PHE A 83 -12.28 2.01 -5.73
N VAL A 84 -12.15 2.21 -7.06
CA VAL A 84 -10.83 2.42 -7.66
C VAL A 84 -10.24 3.78 -7.31
N ASN A 85 -11.07 4.83 -7.23
CA ASN A 85 -10.63 6.14 -6.76
C ASN A 85 -10.14 6.08 -5.30
N ASP A 86 -10.81 5.30 -4.45
CA ASP A 86 -10.41 5.08 -3.07
C ASP A 86 -9.08 4.34 -2.97
N VAL A 87 -8.90 3.26 -3.75
CA VAL A 87 -7.63 2.51 -3.83
C VAL A 87 -6.50 3.41 -4.36
N ALA A 88 -6.73 4.12 -5.46
CA ALA A 88 -5.76 5.04 -6.03
C ALA A 88 -5.39 6.16 -5.04
N GLY A 89 -6.38 6.75 -4.38
CA GLY A 89 -6.18 7.77 -3.35
C GLY A 89 -5.43 7.24 -2.14
N TYR A 90 -5.68 6.01 -1.70
CA TYR A 90 -4.94 5.36 -0.64
C TYR A 90 -3.47 5.20 -0.99
N VAL A 91 -3.17 4.62 -2.16
CA VAL A 91 -1.78 4.40 -2.61
C VAL A 91 -1.03 5.71 -2.82
N GLN A 92 -1.68 6.74 -3.37
CA GLN A 92 -1.09 8.07 -3.50
C GLN A 92 -0.73 8.68 -2.15
N ARG A 93 -1.63 8.64 -1.16
CA ARG A 93 -1.36 9.14 0.19
C ARG A 93 -0.23 8.37 0.86
N LYS A 94 -0.27 7.04 0.80
CA LYS A 94 0.79 6.17 1.31
C LYS A 94 2.15 6.52 0.70
N SER A 95 2.21 6.64 -0.63
CA SER A 95 3.43 6.99 -1.37
C SER A 95 3.98 8.36 -0.95
N ALA A 96 3.12 9.36 -0.79
CA ALA A 96 3.51 10.69 -0.34
C ALA A 96 4.11 10.69 1.08
N ILE A 97 3.53 9.91 2.00
CA ILE A 97 4.04 9.76 3.36
C ILE A 97 5.40 9.06 3.34
N ILE A 98 5.53 7.93 2.63
CA ILE A 98 6.80 7.20 2.51
C ILE A 98 7.89 8.11 1.95
N LYS A 99 7.58 8.90 0.91
CA LYS A 99 8.52 9.87 0.34
C LYS A 99 8.94 10.93 1.35
N ALA A 100 8.00 11.53 2.08
CA ALA A 100 8.32 12.53 3.10
C ALA A 100 9.20 11.96 4.23
N VAL A 101 8.99 10.69 4.61
CA VAL A 101 9.85 10.01 5.59
C VAL A 101 11.24 9.78 5.02
N ILE A 102 11.38 9.34 3.76
CA ILE A 102 12.68 9.19 3.09
C ILE A 102 13.42 10.53 3.08
N ASP A 103 12.79 11.60 2.61
CA ASP A 103 13.40 12.94 2.52
C ASP A 103 13.91 13.42 3.90
N ARG A 104 13.14 13.14 4.97
CA ARG A 104 13.57 13.44 6.34
C ARG A 104 14.77 12.60 6.79
N LEU A 105 14.76 11.30 6.54
CA LEU A 105 15.88 10.42 6.91
C LEU A 105 17.16 10.74 6.12
N GLU A 106 17.01 11.15 4.86
CA GLU A 106 18.13 11.59 4.02
C GLU A 106 18.75 12.91 4.50
N SER A 107 18.06 13.70 5.30
CA SER A 107 18.60 14.93 5.90
C SER A 107 19.52 14.68 7.11
N PHE A 108 19.56 13.46 7.65
CA PHE A 108 20.43 13.13 8.78
C PHE A 108 21.91 13.12 8.36
N ASP A 109 22.79 13.34 9.34
CA ASP A 109 24.24 13.17 9.15
C ASP A 109 24.61 11.69 8.91
N ASP A 110 25.82 11.47 8.39
CA ASP A 110 26.28 10.13 8.02
C ASP A 110 26.43 9.21 9.24
N ASP A 111 26.83 9.76 10.39
CA ASP A 111 26.97 9.02 11.64
C ASP A 111 25.62 8.46 12.10
N THR A 112 24.58 9.28 12.11
CA THR A 112 23.22 8.87 12.46
C THR A 112 22.67 7.89 11.43
N LYS A 113 22.94 8.10 10.14
CA LYS A 113 22.47 7.20 9.07
C LYS A 113 23.03 5.78 9.16
N ASN A 114 24.18 5.61 9.80
CA ASN A 114 24.82 4.31 10.00
C ASN A 114 24.32 3.58 11.25
N LYS A 115 23.51 4.21 12.10
CA LYS A 115 22.98 3.59 13.32
C LYS A 115 21.89 2.56 13.01
N PRO A 116 21.86 1.42 13.74
CA PRO A 116 20.76 0.48 13.65
C PRO A 116 19.43 1.12 14.06
N VAL A 117 18.33 0.64 13.46
CA VAL A 117 17.00 1.19 13.73
C VAL A 117 15.96 0.09 13.75
N THR A 118 15.08 0.12 14.74
CA THR A 118 13.87 -0.71 14.79
C THR A 118 12.67 0.15 14.46
N VAL A 119 11.82 -0.32 13.56
CA VAL A 119 10.71 0.45 12.99
C VAL A 119 9.41 -0.34 13.13
N LEU A 120 8.37 0.34 13.62
CA LEU A 120 6.99 -0.11 13.49
C LEU A 120 6.42 0.39 12.16
N LEU A 121 6.01 -0.54 11.32
CA LEU A 121 5.44 -0.30 10.01
C LEU A 121 3.96 -0.65 10.01
N ILE A 122 3.12 0.21 9.44
CA ILE A 122 1.73 -0.10 9.10
C ILE A 122 1.60 0.03 7.59
N ASP A 123 1.29 -1.07 6.91
CA ASP A 123 1.30 -1.15 5.44
C ASP A 123 2.58 -0.53 4.84
N SER A 124 3.75 -0.93 5.35
CA SER A 124 5.08 -0.39 4.97
C SER A 124 5.35 1.09 5.29
N VAL A 125 4.40 1.81 5.92
CA VAL A 125 4.60 3.19 6.37
C VAL A 125 5.25 3.20 7.76
N PRO A 126 6.41 3.86 7.96
CA PRO A 126 7.02 4.02 9.29
C PRO A 126 6.14 4.89 10.19
N MET A 127 5.62 4.29 11.26
CA MET A 127 4.83 4.98 12.27
C MET A 127 5.65 5.36 13.50
N MET A 128 6.63 4.52 13.85
CA MET A 128 7.54 4.76 14.97
C MET A 128 8.91 4.19 14.63
N MET A 129 9.96 4.92 15.01
CA MET A 129 11.35 4.51 14.80
C MET A 129 12.14 4.66 16.11
N ILE A 130 12.87 3.62 16.48
CA ILE A 130 13.78 3.59 17.62
C ILE A 130 15.19 3.46 17.05
N ILE A 131 15.93 4.57 17.07
CA ILE A 131 17.34 4.60 16.65
C ILE A 131 18.17 4.11 17.83
N GLN A 132 18.97 3.08 17.61
CA GLN A 132 19.83 2.51 18.64
C GLN A 132 21.05 3.42 18.84
N SER A 133 21.42 3.66 20.09
CA SER A 133 22.46 4.60 20.50
C SER A 133 23.84 4.20 20.01
#